data_AF-A0A164CAJ2-F1
#
_entry.id   AF-A0A164CAJ2-F1
#
_cell.length_a   1.000
_cell.length_b   1.000
_cell.length_c   1.000
_cell.angle_alpha   90.00
_cell.angle_beta   90.00
_cell.angle_gamma   90.00
#
_symmetry.space_group_name_H-M   'P 1'
#
loop_
_entity.id
_entity.type
_entity.pdbx_description
1 polymer ?
#
loop_
_entity_poly.entity_id
_entity_poly.type
_entity_poly.pdbx_seq_one_letter_code
_entity_poly.pdbx_strand_id
1 'polypeptide(L)'
;MSDQDPTPPPAPRYGEYATPEQQARFRGGDGASSVPRPAEPVGAGRVEAPHPAAGGVAEVSEQAAVRRGDRFVTIALLAYGLFVVVSTMGQLIDYGGFVKTWMQLAQIDATFEVTASARAWGITGAVTFAVGWVLTALASWRAIRRGRRSWWIPIVGAVVSFIVVSLCLSIPLVTDPALMGELARAR
;
A
#
# COMPACT_ATOMS: atom_id res chain seq x y z
N MET A 1 46.52 63.98 11.46
CA MET A 1 45.52 64.16 12.53
C MET A 1 44.15 63.98 11.90
N SER A 2 43.37 63.07 12.48
CA SER A 2 42.08 62.55 12.02
C SER A 2 40.99 63.62 11.87
N ASP A 3 39.99 63.35 11.04
CA ASP A 3 38.64 63.02 11.53
C ASP A 3 37.88 62.21 10.46
N GLN A 4 37.49 61.00 10.85
CA GLN A 4 36.63 60.09 10.08
C GLN A 4 35.18 60.48 10.36
N ASP A 5 34.43 60.80 9.30
CA ASP A 5 32.98 60.98 9.41
C ASP A 5 32.31 59.68 9.92
N PRO A 6 31.38 59.75 10.90
CA PRO A 6 30.68 58.57 11.38
C PRO A 6 29.67 58.09 10.32
N THR A 7 29.86 56.87 9.82
CA THR A 7 28.87 56.19 8.97
C THR A 7 27.55 55.99 9.72
N PRO A 8 26.37 56.28 9.12
CA PRO A 8 25.08 56.08 9.76
C PRO A 8 24.84 54.60 10.11
N PRO A 9 24.16 54.29 11.24
CA PRO A 9 23.83 52.92 11.58
C PRO A 9 22.88 52.29 10.53
N PRO A 10 22.97 50.98 10.28
CA PRO A 10 22.10 50.29 9.33
C PRO A 10 20.64 50.38 9.77
N ALA A 11 19.75 50.66 8.81
CA ALA A 11 18.32 50.78 9.07
C ALA A 11 17.74 49.47 9.65
N PRO A 12 16.93 49.53 10.72
CA PRO A 12 16.34 48.35 11.34
C PRO A 12 15.41 47.63 10.36
N ARG A 13 15.52 46.29 10.31
CA ARG A 13 14.68 45.47 9.42
C ARG A 13 13.33 45.19 10.08
N TYR A 14 12.27 45.25 9.28
CA TYR A 14 10.87 45.10 9.65
C TYR A 14 10.61 44.13 10.82
N GLY A 15 9.97 44.63 11.88
CA GLY A 15 9.52 43.84 13.04
C GLY A 15 10.19 44.18 14.37
N GLU A 16 11.29 44.93 14.38
CA GLU A 16 12.05 45.26 15.59
C GLU A 16 11.33 46.18 16.59
N TYR A 17 10.31 46.93 16.14
CA TYR A 17 9.46 47.77 16.99
C TYR A 17 8.09 47.17 17.31
N ALA A 18 7.80 45.94 16.86
CA ALA A 18 6.54 45.29 17.21
C ALA A 18 6.64 44.72 18.63
N THR A 19 5.82 45.22 19.55
CA THR A 19 5.75 44.65 20.91
C THR A 19 5.33 43.18 20.83
N PRO A 20 5.78 42.32 21.78
CA PRO A 20 5.50 40.88 21.73
C PRO A 20 4.00 40.56 21.68
N GLU A 21 3.15 41.42 22.26
CA GLU A 21 1.68 41.31 22.16
C GLU A 21 1.16 41.53 20.73
N GLN A 22 1.73 42.45 19.96
CA GLN A 22 1.34 42.68 18.58
C GLN A 22 1.78 41.51 17.67
N GLN A 23 2.94 40.91 17.94
CA GLN A 23 3.39 39.71 17.22
C GLN A 23 2.48 38.51 17.48
N ALA A 24 1.97 38.36 18.71
CA ALA A 24 1.01 37.32 19.06
C ALA A 24 -0.33 37.50 18.32
N ARG A 25 -0.82 38.73 18.16
CA ARG A 25 -2.05 39.02 17.39
C ARG A 25 -1.93 38.66 15.91
N PHE A 26 -0.75 38.87 15.29
CA PHE A 26 -0.52 38.46 13.90
C PHE A 26 -0.39 36.94 13.72
N ARG A 27 0.12 36.21 14.72
CA ARG A 27 0.11 34.73 14.71
C ARG A 27 -1.25 34.12 15.02
N GLY A 28 -2.09 34.82 15.78
CA GLY A 28 -3.40 34.35 16.24
C GLY A 28 -4.55 34.49 15.25
N GLY A 29 -4.35 35.16 14.10
CA GLY A 29 -5.38 35.22 13.04
C GLY A 29 -6.49 36.25 13.22
N ASP A 30 -6.48 37.05 14.29
CA ASP A 30 -7.54 38.04 14.59
C ASP A 30 -7.08 39.50 14.34
N GLY A 31 -6.44 39.73 13.19
CA GLY A 31 -5.91 41.02 12.77
C GLY A 31 -6.82 41.82 11.83
N ALA A 32 -8.15 41.67 11.91
CA ALA A 32 -9.08 42.51 11.15
C ALA A 32 -9.32 43.83 11.89
N SER A 33 -8.33 44.73 11.89
CA SER A 33 -8.56 46.13 12.25
C SER A 33 -8.80 46.94 10.98
N SER A 34 -10.07 47.20 10.72
CA SER A 34 -10.60 48.14 9.75
C SER A 34 -10.04 49.55 10.00
N VAL A 35 -9.17 50.02 9.11
CA VAL A 35 -8.83 51.45 9.00
C VAL A 35 -9.85 52.09 8.04
N PRO A 36 -10.58 53.15 8.42
CA PRO A 36 -11.42 53.89 7.48
C PRO A 36 -10.52 54.66 6.51
N ARG A 37 -10.60 54.35 5.22
CA ARG A 37 -9.87 55.04 4.14
C ARG A 37 -10.77 56.16 3.56
N PRO A 38 -10.29 57.41 3.43
CA PRO A 38 -11.00 58.47 2.71
C PRO A 38 -11.17 58.10 1.23
N ALA A 39 -12.31 58.48 0.65
CA ALA A 39 -12.71 58.15 -0.71
C ALA A 39 -11.99 58.98 -1.80
N GLU A 40 -11.99 58.39 -3.02
CA GLU A 40 -11.75 58.93 -4.37
C GLU A 40 -10.35 58.82 -5.01
N PRO A 41 -10.24 58.76 -6.37
CA PRO A 41 -11.15 58.19 -7.38
C PRO A 41 -10.47 57.13 -8.29
N VAL A 42 -11.30 56.49 -9.10
CA VAL A 42 -11.04 55.38 -10.04
C VAL A 42 -9.94 55.68 -11.05
N GLY A 43 -8.97 54.78 -11.18
CA GLY A 43 -8.04 54.73 -12.31
C GLY A 43 -7.03 53.59 -12.21
N ALA A 44 -7.00 52.74 -13.24
CA ALA A 44 -6.04 51.67 -13.53
C ALA A 44 -6.19 50.33 -12.78
N GLY A 45 -6.68 49.33 -13.53
CA GLY A 45 -6.32 47.91 -13.46
C GLY A 45 -6.18 47.28 -12.07
N ARG A 46 -7.29 46.74 -11.54
CA ARG A 46 -7.22 45.72 -10.48
C ARG A 46 -6.51 44.49 -11.06
N VAL A 47 -5.21 44.36 -10.78
CA VAL A 47 -4.55 43.06 -10.78
C VAL A 47 -5.18 42.30 -9.63
N GLU A 48 -6.07 41.37 -9.95
CA GLU A 48 -6.63 40.40 -9.01
C GLU A 48 -5.43 39.68 -8.35
N ALA A 49 -5.13 40.03 -7.09
CA ALA A 49 -4.15 39.29 -6.31
C ALA A 49 -4.66 37.84 -6.21
N PRO A 50 -3.83 36.81 -6.43
CA PRO A 50 -4.24 35.43 -6.25
C PRO A 50 -4.75 35.25 -4.82
N HIS A 51 -6.06 35.10 -4.67
CA HIS A 51 -6.66 34.70 -3.40
C HIS A 51 -6.03 33.35 -3.03
N PRO A 52 -5.39 33.19 -1.84
CA PRO A 52 -4.97 31.88 -1.41
C PRO A 52 -6.23 31.04 -1.26
N ALA A 53 -6.40 30.05 -2.13
CA ALA A 53 -7.54 29.18 -2.12
C ALA A 53 -7.63 28.48 -0.75
N ALA A 54 -8.56 28.93 0.09
CA ALA A 54 -8.91 28.25 1.34
C ALA A 54 -9.36 26.78 1.11
N GLY A 55 -9.67 26.42 -0.15
CA GLY A 55 -9.91 25.03 -0.57
C GLY A 55 -8.67 24.12 -0.52
N GLY A 56 -7.45 24.66 -0.63
CA GLY A 56 -6.23 23.83 -0.70
C GLY A 56 -5.89 23.11 0.61
N VAL A 57 -6.24 23.67 1.75
CA VAL A 57 -5.93 23.05 3.06
C VAL A 57 -6.89 21.89 3.36
N ALA A 58 -8.17 22.05 3.02
CA ALA A 58 -9.17 20.99 3.16
C ALA A 58 -8.89 19.83 2.19
N GLU A 59 -8.63 20.12 0.91
CA GLU A 59 -8.32 19.09 -0.10
C GLU A 59 -7.05 18.29 0.22
N VAL A 60 -5.99 18.94 0.70
CA VAL A 60 -4.75 18.26 1.11
C VAL A 60 -4.98 17.33 2.31
N SER A 61 -5.83 17.73 3.26
CA SER A 61 -6.15 16.92 4.44
C SER A 61 -6.98 15.67 4.09
N GLU A 62 -7.92 15.80 3.17
CA GLU A 62 -8.76 14.70 2.68
C GLU A 62 -7.94 13.70 1.84
N GLN A 63 -7.08 14.20 0.94
CA GLN A 63 -6.15 13.37 0.16
C GLN A 63 -5.15 12.62 1.05
N ALA A 64 -4.70 13.24 2.14
CA ALA A 64 -3.84 12.58 3.13
C ALA A 64 -4.58 11.46 3.87
N ALA A 65 -5.86 11.65 4.23
CA ALA A 65 -6.69 10.64 4.86
C ALA A 65 -6.95 9.44 3.92
N VAL A 66 -7.28 9.69 2.64
CA VAL A 66 -7.46 8.64 1.62
C VAL A 66 -6.19 7.81 1.43
N ARG A 67 -5.01 8.46 1.39
CA ARG A 67 -3.71 7.75 1.32
C ARG A 67 -3.40 6.93 2.57
N ARG A 68 -3.86 7.33 3.75
CA ARG A 68 -3.71 6.53 4.99
C ARG A 68 -4.62 5.31 4.98
N GLY A 69 -5.88 5.46 4.53
CA GLY A 69 -6.82 4.36 4.39
C GLY A 69 -6.33 3.28 3.41
N ASP A 70 -5.85 3.68 2.22
CA ASP A 70 -5.29 2.76 1.22
C ASP A 70 -4.13 1.92 1.78
N ARG A 71 -3.25 2.53 2.58
CA ARG A 71 -2.13 1.83 3.23
C ARG A 71 -2.63 0.81 4.24
N PHE A 72 -3.58 1.17 5.08
CA PHE A 72 -4.16 0.27 6.08
C PHE A 72 -4.79 -0.96 5.42
N VAL A 73 -5.61 -0.74 4.38
CA VAL A 73 -6.23 -1.82 3.61
C VAL A 73 -5.18 -2.72 2.95
N THR A 74 -4.13 -2.14 2.35
CA THR A 74 -3.04 -2.91 1.75
C THR A 74 -2.32 -3.78 2.78
N ILE A 75 -2.02 -3.23 3.98
CA ILE A 75 -1.36 -3.98 5.06
C ILE A 75 -2.27 -5.11 5.56
N ALA A 76 -3.56 -4.84 5.77
CA ALA A 76 -4.52 -5.84 6.19
C ALA A 76 -4.64 -7.00 5.17
N LEU A 77 -4.72 -6.67 3.87
CA LEU A 77 -4.73 -7.66 2.78
C LEU A 77 -3.45 -8.50 2.74
N LEU A 78 -2.29 -7.88 2.95
CA LEU A 78 -1.01 -8.60 2.99
C LEU A 78 -0.94 -9.53 4.20
N ALA A 79 -1.37 -9.08 5.37
CA ALA A 79 -1.39 -9.90 6.59
C ALA A 79 -2.36 -11.07 6.45
N TYR A 80 -3.57 -10.81 5.94
CA TYR A 80 -4.54 -11.86 5.63
C TYR A 80 -4.00 -12.85 4.59
N GLY A 81 -3.42 -12.34 3.50
CA GLY A 81 -2.78 -13.17 2.48
C GLY A 81 -1.63 -14.02 3.04
N LEU A 82 -0.83 -13.47 3.95
CA LEU A 82 0.24 -14.22 4.61
C LEU A 82 -0.32 -15.38 5.43
N PHE A 83 -1.37 -15.12 6.21
CA PHE A 83 -2.05 -16.14 6.99
C PHE A 83 -2.54 -17.28 6.08
N VAL A 84 -3.24 -16.93 4.98
CA VAL A 84 -3.70 -17.92 3.99
C VAL A 84 -2.53 -18.72 3.42
N VAL A 85 -1.44 -18.08 3.01
CA VAL A 85 -0.28 -18.75 2.43
C VAL A 85 0.37 -19.72 3.41
N VAL A 86 0.57 -19.31 4.67
CA VAL A 86 1.17 -20.16 5.69
C VAL A 86 0.25 -21.35 6.00
N SER A 87 -1.05 -21.13 6.16
CA SER A 87 -2.04 -22.20 6.37
C SER A 87 -2.05 -23.18 5.21
N THR A 88 -2.09 -22.70 3.97
CA THR A 88 -2.09 -23.50 2.76
C THR A 88 -0.78 -24.28 2.59
N MET A 89 0.38 -23.67 2.86
CA MET A 89 1.66 -24.39 2.83
C MET A 89 1.68 -25.57 3.80
N GLY A 90 1.13 -25.41 5.01
CA GLY A 90 0.99 -26.52 5.95
C GLY A 90 0.17 -27.68 5.37
N GLN A 91 -0.96 -27.36 4.72
CA GLN A 91 -1.80 -28.35 4.05
C GLN A 91 -1.10 -29.02 2.86
N LEU A 92 -0.31 -28.28 2.07
CA LEU A 92 0.42 -28.83 0.92
C LEU A 92 1.59 -29.73 1.35
N ILE A 93 2.25 -29.41 2.46
CA ILE A 93 3.35 -30.21 2.99
C ILE A 93 2.82 -31.49 3.65
N ASP A 94 1.69 -31.40 4.35
CA ASP A 94 0.94 -32.55 4.87
C ASP A 94 -0.19 -32.98 3.92
N TYR A 95 0.16 -33.14 2.64
CA TYR A 95 -0.79 -33.55 1.61
C TYR A 95 -1.47 -34.89 1.98
N GLY A 96 -0.73 -35.80 2.63
CA GLY A 96 -1.25 -37.08 3.09
C GLY A 96 -2.34 -36.94 4.16
N GLY A 97 -2.13 -36.11 5.19
CA GLY A 97 -3.13 -35.82 6.20
C GLY A 97 -4.36 -35.12 5.63
N PHE A 98 -4.16 -34.19 4.70
CA PHE A 98 -5.24 -33.51 3.98
C PHE A 98 -6.12 -34.50 3.20
N VAL A 99 -5.50 -35.34 2.37
CA VAL A 99 -6.20 -36.35 1.56
C VAL A 99 -6.97 -37.33 2.45
N LYS A 100 -6.36 -37.80 3.54
CA LYS A 100 -7.01 -38.72 4.49
C LYS A 100 -8.25 -38.10 5.12
N THR A 101 -8.17 -36.83 5.52
CA THR A 101 -9.31 -36.10 6.09
C THR A 101 -10.44 -35.98 5.07
N TRP A 102 -10.11 -35.61 3.83
CA TRP A 102 -11.08 -35.51 2.74
C TRP A 102 -11.74 -36.86 2.41
N MET A 103 -10.97 -37.94 2.39
CA MET A 103 -11.46 -39.31 2.20
C MET A 103 -12.45 -39.72 3.28
N GLN A 104 -12.15 -39.40 4.55
CA GLN A 104 -13.05 -39.66 5.68
C GLN A 104 -14.37 -38.90 5.52
N LEU A 105 -14.31 -37.62 5.14
CA LEU A 105 -15.48 -36.79 4.84
C LEU A 105 -16.28 -37.32 3.64
N ALA A 106 -15.60 -37.82 2.61
CA ALA A 106 -16.21 -38.38 1.40
C ALA A 106 -16.69 -39.83 1.56
N GLN A 107 -16.47 -40.46 2.73
CA GLN A 107 -16.80 -41.87 3.01
C GLN A 107 -16.16 -42.84 1.99
N ILE A 108 -14.94 -42.54 1.53
CA ILE A 108 -14.20 -43.37 0.58
C ILE A 108 -13.20 -44.23 1.35
N ASP A 109 -13.45 -45.54 1.42
CA ASP A 109 -12.58 -46.53 2.09
C ASP A 109 -11.42 -47.00 1.19
N ALA A 110 -10.71 -46.06 0.57
CA ALA A 110 -9.53 -46.36 -0.25
C ALA A 110 -8.24 -46.06 0.53
N THR A 111 -7.27 -46.99 0.49
CA THR A 111 -5.91 -46.73 0.97
C THR A 111 -5.16 -45.90 -0.07
N PHE A 112 -5.17 -44.58 0.08
CA PHE A 112 -4.27 -43.71 -0.67
C PHE A 112 -2.84 -43.88 -0.15
N GLU A 113 -2.03 -44.60 -0.91
CA GLU A 113 -0.58 -44.58 -0.72
C GLU A 113 -0.07 -43.20 -1.18
N VAL A 114 0.31 -42.37 -0.23
CA VAL A 114 0.96 -41.08 -0.51
C VAL A 114 2.33 -41.41 -1.10
N THR A 115 2.40 -41.51 -2.43
CA THR A 115 3.66 -41.76 -3.13
C THR A 115 4.64 -40.63 -2.84
N ALA A 116 5.93 -40.94 -2.77
CA ALA A 116 6.99 -39.94 -2.60
C ALA A 116 6.88 -38.80 -3.64
N SER A 117 6.34 -39.11 -4.82
CA SER A 117 6.02 -38.17 -5.90
C SER A 117 4.97 -37.13 -5.49
N ALA A 118 3.90 -37.51 -4.79
CA ALA A 118 2.86 -36.58 -4.35
C ALA A 118 3.41 -35.53 -3.35
N ARG A 119 4.30 -35.96 -2.45
CA ARG A 119 4.94 -35.06 -1.48
C ARG A 119 5.88 -34.06 -2.17
N ALA A 120 6.63 -34.50 -3.18
CA ALA A 120 7.51 -33.61 -3.95
C ALA A 120 6.70 -32.49 -4.64
N TRP A 121 5.58 -32.82 -5.27
CA TRP A 121 4.70 -31.84 -5.91
C TRP A 121 4.00 -30.89 -4.93
N GLY A 122 3.60 -31.39 -3.76
CA GLY A 122 3.10 -30.54 -2.68
C GLY A 122 4.13 -29.48 -2.24
N ILE A 123 5.40 -29.89 -2.08
CA ILE A 123 6.50 -28.97 -1.76
C ILE A 123 6.71 -27.95 -2.89
N THR A 124 6.75 -28.38 -4.15
CA THR A 124 6.89 -27.47 -5.30
C THR A 124 5.76 -26.45 -5.37
N GLY A 125 4.51 -26.88 -5.15
CA GLY A 125 3.36 -26.00 -5.06
C GLY A 125 3.48 -24.99 -3.92
N ALA A 126 3.90 -25.46 -2.73
CA ALA A 126 4.10 -24.61 -1.56
C ALA A 126 5.18 -23.54 -1.80
N VAL A 127 6.32 -23.91 -2.39
CA VAL A 127 7.39 -22.97 -2.76
C VAL A 127 6.90 -21.95 -3.78
N THR A 128 6.17 -22.40 -4.81
CA THR A 128 5.61 -21.52 -5.84
C THR A 128 4.64 -20.51 -5.24
N PHE A 129 3.79 -20.96 -4.32
CA PHE A 129 2.83 -20.08 -3.64
C PHE A 129 3.54 -19.06 -2.74
N ALA A 130 4.55 -19.48 -2.00
CA ALA A 130 5.38 -18.61 -1.17
C ALA A 130 6.07 -17.53 -2.02
N VAL A 131 6.67 -17.91 -3.15
CA VAL A 131 7.31 -16.97 -4.07
C VAL A 131 6.30 -15.97 -4.63
N GLY A 132 5.12 -16.44 -5.08
CA GLY A 132 4.04 -15.57 -5.56
C GLY A 132 3.60 -14.54 -4.53
N TRP A 133 3.47 -14.96 -3.27
CA TRP A 133 3.15 -14.04 -2.17
C TRP A 133 4.27 -13.04 -1.89
N VAL A 134 5.53 -13.46 -1.85
CA VAL A 134 6.68 -12.55 -1.64
C VAL A 134 6.76 -11.50 -2.74
N LEU A 135 6.59 -11.89 -4.00
CA LEU A 135 6.56 -10.95 -5.12
C LEU A 135 5.41 -9.94 -4.98
N THR A 136 4.23 -10.40 -4.58
CA THR A 136 3.06 -9.55 -4.31
C THR A 136 3.31 -8.56 -3.18
N ALA A 137 3.93 -9.01 -2.08
CA ALA A 137 4.30 -8.16 -0.95
C ALA A 137 5.34 -7.11 -1.35
N LEU A 138 6.37 -7.49 -2.10
CA LEU A 138 7.40 -6.58 -2.61
C LEU A 138 6.83 -5.54 -3.58
N ALA A 139 5.90 -5.93 -4.46
CA ALA A 139 5.22 -5.01 -5.37
C ALA A 139 4.35 -4.00 -4.60
N SER A 140 3.57 -4.50 -3.63
CA SER A 140 2.72 -3.68 -2.75
C SER A 140 3.56 -2.68 -1.94
N TRP A 141 4.68 -3.14 -1.36
CA TRP A 141 5.62 -2.28 -0.65
C TRP A 141 6.17 -1.17 -1.55
N ARG A 142 6.64 -1.51 -2.76
CA ARG A 142 7.16 -0.53 -3.71
C ARG A 142 6.12 0.51 -4.10
N ALA A 143 4.85 0.12 -4.26
CA ALA A 143 3.76 1.03 -4.55
C ALA A 143 3.48 2.00 -3.38
N ILE A 144 3.45 1.50 -2.14
CA ILE A 144 3.30 2.32 -0.93
C ILE A 144 4.43 3.35 -0.81
N ARG A 145 5.69 2.93 -1.03
CA ARG A 145 6.86 3.83 -1.00
C ARG A 145 6.78 4.93 -2.06
N ARG A 146 6.19 4.62 -3.22
CA ARG A 146 5.97 5.60 -4.31
C ARG A 146 4.71 6.45 -4.12
N GLY A 147 3.95 6.24 -3.04
CA GLY A 147 2.73 7.00 -2.74
C GLY A 147 1.57 6.75 -3.71
N ARG A 148 1.61 5.66 -4.50
CA ARG A 148 0.52 5.27 -5.41
C ARG A 148 -0.51 4.41 -4.66
N ARG A 149 -1.73 4.32 -5.21
CA ARG A 149 -2.79 3.42 -4.69
C ARG A 149 -2.32 1.97 -4.79
N SER A 150 -2.24 1.28 -3.65
CA SER A 150 -1.67 -0.08 -3.55
C SER A 150 -2.66 -1.19 -3.22
N TRP A 151 -3.89 -0.86 -2.80
CA TRP A 151 -4.86 -1.85 -2.32
C TRP A 151 -5.22 -2.97 -3.31
N TRP A 152 -5.18 -2.70 -4.62
CA TRP A 152 -5.52 -3.69 -5.65
C TRP A 152 -4.40 -4.70 -5.92
N ILE A 153 -3.15 -4.36 -5.57
CA ILE A 153 -1.97 -5.17 -5.87
C ILE A 153 -2.02 -6.53 -5.14
N PRO A 154 -2.32 -6.58 -3.82
CA PRO A 154 -2.50 -7.86 -3.12
C PRO A 154 -3.56 -8.75 -3.75
N ILE A 155 -4.69 -8.18 -4.20
CA ILE A 155 -5.80 -8.93 -4.80
C ILE A 155 -5.36 -9.55 -6.12
N VAL A 156 -4.82 -8.76 -7.03
CA VAL A 156 -4.35 -9.25 -8.33
C VAL A 156 -3.20 -10.25 -8.16
N GLY A 157 -2.27 -9.98 -7.25
CA GLY A 157 -1.18 -10.88 -6.93
C GLY A 157 -1.65 -12.23 -6.39
N ALA A 158 -2.68 -12.24 -5.54
CA ALA A 158 -3.30 -13.46 -5.04
C ALA A 158 -3.97 -14.26 -6.16
N VAL A 159 -4.75 -13.62 -7.03
CA VAL A 159 -5.40 -14.27 -8.19
C VAL A 159 -4.36 -14.90 -9.11
N VAL A 160 -3.32 -14.16 -9.48
CA VAL A 160 -2.25 -14.67 -10.36
C VAL A 160 -1.51 -15.84 -9.70
N SER A 161 -1.15 -15.72 -8.42
CA SER A 161 -0.45 -16.78 -7.69
C SER A 161 -1.29 -18.04 -7.60
N PHE A 162 -2.61 -17.91 -7.37
CA PHE A 162 -3.53 -19.03 -7.32
C PHE A 162 -3.63 -19.76 -8.66
N ILE A 163 -3.71 -19.02 -9.77
CA ILE A 163 -3.71 -19.60 -11.12
C ILE A 163 -2.40 -20.35 -11.38
N VAL A 164 -1.25 -19.73 -11.07
CA VAL A 164 0.07 -20.33 -11.29
C VAL A 164 0.24 -21.62 -10.47
N VAL A 165 -0.16 -21.62 -9.20
CA VAL A 165 -0.10 -22.82 -8.35
C VAL A 165 -1.05 -23.89 -8.86
N SER A 166 -2.27 -23.53 -9.27
CA SER A 166 -3.24 -24.48 -9.84
C SER A 166 -2.69 -25.15 -11.10
N LEU A 167 -2.08 -24.37 -12.00
CA LEU A 167 -1.40 -24.90 -13.19
C LEU A 167 -0.22 -25.80 -12.80
N CYS A 168 0.61 -25.38 -11.85
CA CYS A 168 1.74 -26.17 -11.35
C CYS A 168 1.30 -27.52 -10.79
N LEU A 169 0.20 -27.57 -10.04
CA LEU A 169 -0.36 -28.80 -9.48
C LEU A 169 -1.13 -29.64 -10.50
N SER A 170 -1.54 -29.05 -11.63
CA SER A 170 -2.22 -29.78 -12.71
C SER A 170 -1.24 -30.60 -13.58
N ILE A 171 -0.02 -30.10 -13.81
CA ILE A 171 0.98 -30.75 -14.68
C ILE A 171 1.18 -32.24 -14.34
N PRO A 172 1.39 -32.64 -13.08
CA PRO A 172 1.61 -34.04 -12.71
C PRO A 172 0.43 -34.92 -13.10
N LEU A 173 -0.80 -34.45 -12.93
CA LEU A 173 -2.00 -35.22 -13.30
C LEU A 173 -2.05 -35.56 -14.79
N VAL A 174 -1.48 -34.70 -15.65
CA VAL A 174 -1.47 -34.90 -17.11
C VAL A 174 -0.21 -35.67 -17.56
N THR A 175 0.89 -35.54 -16.84
CA THR A 175 2.19 -36.13 -17.21
C THR A 175 2.57 -37.38 -16.43
N ASP A 176 1.77 -37.81 -15.44
CA ASP A 176 2.11 -38.97 -14.62
C ASP A 176 1.95 -40.29 -15.42
N PRO A 177 3.06 -41.01 -15.70
CA PRO A 177 3.01 -42.29 -16.37
C PRO A 177 2.29 -43.37 -15.54
N ALA A 178 2.18 -43.23 -14.20
CA ALA A 178 1.42 -44.15 -13.35
C ALA A 178 -0.09 -44.01 -13.56
N LEU A 179 -0.61 -42.78 -13.68
CA LEU A 179 -2.01 -42.52 -14.02
C LEU A 179 -2.35 -42.97 -15.44
N MET A 180 -1.45 -42.70 -16.40
CA MET A 180 -1.59 -43.20 -17.77
C MET A 180 -1.57 -44.73 -17.83
N GLY A 181 -0.75 -45.38 -16.99
CA GLY A 181 -0.68 -46.83 -16.85
C GLY A 181 -1.95 -47.46 -16.27
N GLU A 182 -2.55 -46.87 -15.24
CA GLU A 182 -3.83 -47.33 -14.68
C GLU A 182 -5.01 -47.09 -15.65
N LEU A 183 -5.08 -45.93 -16.32
CA LEU A 183 -6.10 -45.64 -17.33
C LEU A 183 -6.01 -46.58 -18.54
N ALA A 184 -4.80 -46.98 -18.93
CA ALA A 184 -4.58 -47.96 -20.00
C ALA A 184 -4.97 -49.39 -19.60
N ARG A 185 -4.93 -49.73 -18.31
CA ARG A 185 -5.39 -51.04 -17.78
C ARG A 185 -6.88 -51.08 -17.43
N ALA A 186 -7.50 -49.93 -17.20
CA ALA A 186 -8.92 -49.80 -16.91
C ALA A 186 -9.82 -49.79 -18.17
N ARG A 187 -9.23 -49.90 -19.37
CA ARG A 187 -9.91 -49.99 -20.66
C ARG A 187 -9.84 -51.41 -21.21
#